data_AF-A0A351IMB6-F1
#
_entry.id   AF-A0A351IMB6-F1
#
_cell.length_a   1.000
_cell.length_b   1.000
_cell.length_c   1.000
_cell.angle_alpha   90.00
_cell.angle_beta   90.00
_cell.angle_gamma   90.00
#
_symmetry.space_group_name_H-M   'P 1'
#
loop_
_entity.id
_entity.type
_entity.pdbx_description
1 polymer ?
#
loop_
_entity_poly.entity_id
_entity_poly.type
_entity_poly.pdbx_seq_one_letter_code
_entity_poly.pdbx_strand_id
1 'polypeptide(L)'
;MSQFSKTDLLVLEEILYSSLNFPIERLQKNLSLSKEELLPIIDKLSETALFHLEESHIVVDKEMRKYYEFQILKFEDNFIPDLEFLQGMLKKVPIHVLPNWYSIPRTSDNIFQSLIEKYFLTPQAFQRYLLDINLGDPVLTGIVQDVFNNDDLKVPSQELMDKYDLTKERFEECLLLLEFNLLCCQGYDSRGSHWREVVTPFREWREYLLFLRETCPQPLPKTSKLIRRRPADFAFVLDMSALLKASMAEPLSLRDFKQLAQKCDGLNADEAKTESYLNHLIDKMRLLRLADCAKEKLYPLEQARDFLNLRTENKALFLYRHPLNCILNTSLPSHILNERNMREAEKAISRVLDTGWVFFDDFIKGALIPFTEETRVKLTRRGKGWKYSFPHYSEEEIELIRATLFEWLFEAGIVAVGMQDDRPCFCATPFGQNLFGS
;
A
#
# COMPACT_ATOMS: atom_id res chain seq x y z
N MET A 1 -21.01 26.59 -4.04
CA MET A 1 -22.03 25.74 -4.74
C MET A 1 -22.68 24.67 -3.85
N SER A 2 -22.26 24.49 -2.59
CA SER A 2 -22.82 23.47 -1.68
C SER A 2 -24.30 23.61 -1.29
N GLN A 3 -24.94 24.74 -1.62
CA GLN A 3 -26.37 24.96 -1.42
C GLN A 3 -27.22 24.59 -2.65
N PHE A 4 -26.61 24.09 -3.72
CA PHE A 4 -27.33 23.80 -4.96
C PHE A 4 -28.15 22.51 -4.85
N SER A 5 -29.44 22.62 -5.18
CA SER A 5 -30.31 21.45 -5.38
C SER A 5 -29.93 20.72 -6.68
N LYS A 6 -30.44 19.49 -6.87
CA LYS A 6 -30.31 18.82 -8.17
C LYS A 6 -30.93 19.64 -9.32
N THR A 7 -32.03 20.33 -9.06
CA THR A 7 -32.68 21.20 -10.04
C THR A 7 -31.83 22.43 -10.36
N ASP A 8 -31.16 23.02 -9.35
CA ASP A 8 -30.27 24.17 -9.54
C ASP A 8 -29.11 23.80 -10.49
N LEU A 9 -28.56 22.59 -10.32
CA LEU A 9 -27.50 22.07 -11.17
C LEU A 9 -27.98 21.77 -12.59
N LEU A 10 -29.19 21.23 -12.78
CA LEU A 10 -29.76 21.04 -14.13
C LEU A 10 -29.93 22.37 -14.87
N VAL A 11 -30.38 23.41 -14.17
CA VAL A 11 -30.46 24.77 -14.74
C VAL A 11 -29.08 25.31 -15.07
N LEU A 12 -28.11 25.17 -14.15
CA LEU A 12 -26.73 25.58 -14.40
C LEU A 12 -26.13 24.86 -15.60
N GLU A 13 -26.31 23.55 -15.70
CA GLU A 13 -25.82 22.70 -16.78
C GLU A 13 -26.40 23.11 -18.14
N GLU A 14 -27.71 23.37 -18.20
CA GLU A 14 -28.37 23.88 -19.41
C GLU A 14 -27.86 25.27 -19.82
N ILE A 15 -27.57 26.16 -18.86
CA ILE A 15 -26.93 27.47 -19.12
C ILE A 15 -25.51 27.26 -19.69
N LEU A 16 -24.73 26.36 -19.07
CA LEU A 16 -23.36 26.07 -19.49
C LEU A 16 -23.27 25.43 -20.86
N TYR A 17 -24.29 24.70 -21.32
CA TYR A 17 -24.30 24.06 -22.65
C TYR A 17 -25.10 24.82 -23.70
N SER A 18 -25.77 25.92 -23.33
CA SER A 18 -26.48 26.81 -24.25
C SER A 18 -25.54 27.73 -25.05
N SER A 19 -26.12 28.46 -26.01
CA SER A 19 -25.42 29.55 -26.72
C SER A 19 -25.03 30.67 -25.74
N LEU A 20 -24.07 31.53 -26.11
CA LEU A 20 -23.64 32.64 -25.24
C LEU A 20 -24.76 33.68 -24.99
N ASN A 21 -25.78 33.70 -25.83
CA ASN A 21 -26.98 34.51 -25.65
C ASN A 21 -28.20 33.64 -26.03
N PHE A 22 -29.21 33.57 -25.15
CA PHE A 22 -30.44 32.83 -25.40
C PHE A 22 -31.60 33.32 -24.50
N PRO A 23 -32.86 33.15 -24.93
CA PRO A 23 -34.04 33.56 -24.15
C PRO A 23 -34.29 32.62 -22.95
N ILE A 24 -34.77 33.18 -21.83
CA ILE A 24 -35.11 32.43 -20.60
C ILE A 24 -36.18 31.36 -20.88
N GLU A 25 -37.10 31.62 -21.80
CA GLU A 25 -38.16 30.69 -22.19
C GLU A 25 -37.59 29.36 -22.73
N ARG A 26 -36.35 29.36 -23.23
CA ARG A 26 -35.65 28.15 -23.66
C ARG A 26 -35.36 27.21 -22.49
N LEU A 27 -34.97 27.73 -21.34
CA LEU A 27 -34.74 26.93 -20.12
C LEU A 27 -36.05 26.29 -19.63
N GLN A 28 -37.14 27.08 -19.62
CA GLN A 28 -38.46 26.57 -19.23
C GLN A 28 -38.88 25.39 -20.09
N LYS A 29 -38.69 25.52 -21.41
CA LYS A 29 -39.05 24.47 -22.37
C LYS A 29 -38.16 23.23 -22.24
N ASN A 30 -36.85 23.41 -22.08
CA ASN A 30 -35.89 22.31 -22.05
C ASN A 30 -35.95 21.52 -20.74
N LEU A 31 -36.14 22.21 -19.61
CA LEU A 31 -36.15 21.61 -18.27
C LEU A 31 -37.56 21.29 -17.76
N SER A 32 -38.60 21.65 -18.53
CA SER A 32 -40.01 21.50 -18.13
C SER A 32 -40.33 22.16 -16.78
N LEU A 33 -39.69 23.30 -16.50
CA LEU A 33 -39.86 24.08 -15.27
C LEU A 33 -40.81 25.25 -15.52
N SER A 34 -41.67 25.55 -14.55
CA SER A 34 -42.50 26.75 -14.57
C SER A 34 -41.65 28.00 -14.34
N LYS A 35 -42.20 29.17 -14.70
CA LYS A 35 -41.52 30.46 -14.47
C LYS A 35 -41.30 30.72 -12.96
N GLU A 36 -42.23 30.28 -12.13
CA GLU A 36 -42.19 30.44 -10.67
C GLU A 36 -41.08 29.58 -10.03
N GLU A 37 -40.78 28.41 -10.60
CA GLU A 37 -39.67 27.55 -10.16
C GLU A 37 -38.31 28.01 -10.69
N LEU A 38 -38.27 28.54 -11.92
CA LEU A 38 -37.02 28.89 -12.59
C LEU A 38 -36.41 30.22 -12.10
N LEU A 39 -37.22 31.25 -11.86
CA LEU A 39 -36.72 32.58 -11.49
C LEU A 39 -35.88 32.57 -10.19
N PRO A 40 -36.31 31.90 -9.10
CA PRO A 40 -35.49 31.83 -7.89
C PRO A 40 -34.12 31.16 -8.13
N ILE A 41 -34.06 30.19 -9.04
CA ILE A 41 -32.81 29.51 -9.39
C ILE A 41 -31.91 30.45 -10.20
N ILE A 42 -32.47 31.17 -11.18
CA ILE A 42 -31.73 32.16 -11.98
C ILE A 42 -31.18 33.27 -11.08
N ASP A 43 -31.99 33.80 -10.16
CA ASP A 43 -31.56 34.85 -9.23
C ASP A 43 -30.38 34.36 -8.38
N LYS A 44 -30.49 33.15 -7.82
CA LYS A 44 -29.41 32.51 -7.06
C LYS A 44 -28.15 32.27 -7.89
N LEU A 45 -28.29 31.84 -9.15
CA LEU A 45 -27.14 31.60 -10.03
C LEU A 45 -26.51 32.90 -10.55
N SER A 46 -27.23 34.02 -10.56
CA SER A 46 -26.68 35.31 -11.01
C SER A 46 -25.55 35.82 -10.11
N GLU A 47 -25.54 35.44 -8.83
CA GLU A 47 -24.47 35.76 -7.87
C GLU A 47 -23.11 35.17 -8.27
N THR A 48 -23.11 34.18 -9.17
CA THR A 48 -21.90 33.47 -9.60
C THR A 48 -21.08 34.23 -10.65
N ALA A 49 -21.61 35.36 -11.15
CA ALA A 49 -21.08 36.13 -12.29
C ALA A 49 -20.92 35.32 -13.59
N LEU A 50 -21.52 34.12 -13.69
CA LEU A 50 -21.50 33.30 -14.90
C LEU A 50 -22.25 33.97 -16.06
N PHE A 51 -23.32 34.69 -15.75
CA PHE A 51 -24.14 35.35 -16.74
C PHE A 51 -24.77 36.61 -16.15
N HIS A 52 -25.25 37.49 -17.02
CA HIS A 52 -26.15 38.59 -16.67
C HIS A 52 -27.44 38.51 -17.49
N LEU A 53 -28.47 39.19 -17.02
CA LEU A 53 -29.77 39.24 -17.69
C LEU A 53 -29.90 40.52 -18.51
N GLU A 54 -30.19 40.38 -19.80
CA GLU A 54 -30.57 41.48 -20.69
C GLU A 54 -32.02 41.27 -21.13
N GLU A 55 -32.95 42.05 -20.58
CA GLU A 55 -34.39 41.89 -20.78
C GLU A 55 -34.88 40.49 -20.42
N SER A 56 -35.18 39.64 -21.42
CA SER A 56 -35.59 38.24 -21.29
C SER A 56 -34.52 37.24 -21.76
N HIS A 57 -33.28 37.71 -21.95
CA HIS A 57 -32.16 36.90 -22.41
C HIS A 57 -31.10 36.72 -21.33
N ILE A 58 -30.50 35.53 -21.32
CA ILE A 58 -29.32 35.19 -20.53
C ILE A 58 -28.09 35.38 -21.41
N VAL A 59 -27.17 36.23 -20.97
CA VAL A 59 -25.89 36.47 -21.64
C VAL A 59 -24.76 35.89 -20.80
N VAL A 60 -24.13 34.82 -21.30
CA VAL A 60 -23.14 34.03 -20.57
C VAL A 60 -21.73 34.58 -20.79
N ASP A 61 -20.99 34.79 -19.70
CA ASP A 61 -19.58 35.15 -19.73
C ASP A 61 -18.73 33.95 -20.16
N LYS A 62 -17.88 34.15 -21.17
CA LYS A 62 -17.10 33.07 -21.80
C LYS A 62 -15.99 32.53 -20.90
N GLU A 63 -15.41 33.35 -20.04
CA GLU A 63 -14.33 32.93 -19.13
C GLU A 63 -14.91 32.20 -17.92
N MET A 64 -15.97 32.76 -17.33
CA MET A 64 -16.68 32.12 -16.22
C MET A 64 -17.34 30.81 -16.66
N ARG A 65 -17.85 30.72 -17.89
CA ARG A 65 -18.33 29.45 -18.46
C ARG A 65 -17.27 28.36 -18.40
N LYS A 66 -16.05 28.63 -18.84
CA LYS A 66 -14.94 27.64 -18.77
C LYS A 66 -14.62 27.25 -17.32
N TYR A 67 -14.68 28.22 -16.40
CA TYR A 67 -14.46 27.94 -14.98
C TYR A 67 -15.52 26.98 -14.44
N TYR A 68 -16.80 27.25 -14.69
CA TYR A 68 -17.93 26.45 -14.19
C TYR A 68 -18.12 25.13 -14.94
N GLU A 69 -17.80 25.05 -16.24
CA GLU A 69 -17.70 23.78 -17.00
C GLU A 69 -16.71 22.80 -16.35
N PHE A 70 -15.66 23.32 -15.71
CA PHE A 70 -14.74 22.47 -14.93
C PHE A 70 -15.28 22.17 -13.52
N GLN A 71 -15.90 23.14 -12.85
CA GLN A 71 -16.38 22.93 -11.47
C GLN A 71 -17.58 21.98 -11.41
N ILE A 72 -18.44 21.97 -12.44
CA ILE A 72 -19.62 21.11 -12.49
C ILE A 72 -19.25 19.62 -12.53
N LEU A 73 -18.04 19.28 -13.01
CA LEU A 73 -17.51 17.91 -12.98
C LEU A 73 -17.51 17.31 -11.56
N LYS A 74 -17.34 18.14 -10.52
CA LYS A 74 -17.36 17.70 -9.11
C LYS A 74 -18.73 17.13 -8.67
N PHE A 75 -19.79 17.39 -9.44
CA PHE A 75 -21.17 16.95 -9.20
C PHE A 75 -21.58 15.76 -10.09
N GLU A 76 -20.65 15.10 -10.79
CA GLU A 76 -20.98 13.84 -11.47
C GLU A 76 -21.23 12.73 -10.43
N ASP A 77 -22.23 11.85 -10.66
CA ASP A 77 -22.61 10.79 -9.70
C ASP A 77 -21.46 9.83 -9.34
N ASN A 78 -20.41 9.77 -10.17
CA ASN A 78 -19.18 9.00 -9.94
C ASN A 78 -17.92 9.88 -10.04
N PHE A 79 -18.01 11.16 -9.65
CA PHE A 79 -16.86 12.03 -9.65
C PHE A 79 -15.75 11.43 -8.80
N ILE A 80 -14.57 11.30 -9.41
CA ILE A 80 -13.37 10.82 -8.76
C ILE A 80 -12.25 11.81 -9.09
N PRO A 81 -11.69 12.51 -8.10
CA PRO A 81 -10.64 13.50 -8.33
C PRO A 81 -9.34 12.79 -8.71
N ASP A 82 -9.11 12.59 -9.99
CA ASP A 82 -7.95 11.89 -10.50
C ASP A 82 -6.89 12.84 -11.07
N LEU A 83 -5.78 12.28 -11.55
CA LEU A 83 -4.71 13.09 -12.12
C LEU A 83 -5.12 13.83 -13.41
N GLU A 84 -6.14 13.38 -14.16
CA GLU A 84 -6.65 14.12 -15.31
C GLU A 84 -7.45 15.35 -14.85
N PHE A 85 -8.26 15.20 -13.80
CA PHE A 85 -8.89 16.34 -13.12
C PHE A 85 -7.85 17.33 -12.60
N LEU A 86 -6.78 16.84 -11.95
CA LEU A 86 -5.66 17.67 -11.51
C LEU A 86 -5.03 18.44 -12.68
N GLN A 87 -4.79 17.78 -13.82
CA GLN A 87 -4.25 18.45 -15.00
C GLN A 87 -5.16 19.60 -15.46
N GLY A 88 -6.47 19.39 -15.45
CA GLY A 88 -7.46 20.44 -15.75
C GLY A 88 -7.42 21.59 -14.75
N MET A 89 -7.27 21.29 -13.46
CA MET A 89 -7.13 22.30 -12.40
C MET A 89 -5.88 23.17 -12.60
N LEU A 90 -4.74 22.55 -12.92
CA LEU A 90 -3.47 23.26 -13.11
C LEU A 90 -3.46 24.17 -14.34
N LYS A 91 -4.27 23.88 -15.37
CA LYS A 91 -4.43 24.77 -16.54
C LYS A 91 -5.04 26.12 -16.18
N LYS A 92 -5.66 26.26 -15.01
CA LYS A 92 -6.18 27.53 -14.49
C LYS A 92 -5.09 28.44 -13.90
N VAL A 93 -3.91 27.90 -13.62
CA VAL A 93 -2.78 28.64 -13.07
C VAL A 93 -1.88 29.10 -14.21
N PRO A 94 -1.35 30.33 -14.19
CA PRO A 94 -0.40 30.78 -15.19
C PRO A 94 0.81 29.85 -15.29
N ILE A 95 1.14 29.42 -16.51
CA ILE A 95 2.13 28.36 -16.76
C ILE A 95 3.51 28.65 -16.17
N HIS A 96 3.90 29.92 -16.04
CA HIS A 96 5.20 30.35 -15.50
C HIS A 96 5.28 30.28 -13.96
N VAL A 97 4.16 30.16 -13.26
CA VAL A 97 4.09 30.06 -11.79
C VAL A 97 4.33 28.62 -11.34
N LEU A 98 3.76 27.65 -12.07
CA LEU A 98 3.79 26.23 -11.73
C LEU A 98 5.21 25.68 -11.48
N PRO A 99 6.24 26.01 -12.29
CA PRO A 99 7.58 25.48 -12.04
C PRO A 99 8.18 25.87 -10.70
N ASN A 100 7.93 27.09 -10.25
CA ASN A 100 8.44 27.56 -8.96
C ASN A 100 7.64 26.92 -7.82
N TRP A 101 6.31 26.87 -7.93
CA TRP A 101 5.44 26.34 -6.89
C TRP A 101 5.73 24.86 -6.59
N TYR A 102 5.89 24.06 -7.64
CA TYR A 102 6.15 22.63 -7.53
C TYR A 102 7.65 22.28 -7.66
N SER A 103 8.52 23.29 -7.64
CA SER A 103 9.97 23.12 -7.75
C SER A 103 10.40 22.17 -8.89
N ILE A 104 9.75 22.25 -10.04
CA ILE A 104 10.12 21.49 -11.26
C ILE A 104 11.01 22.35 -12.17
N PRO A 105 11.85 21.75 -13.01
CA PRO A 105 12.71 22.51 -13.91
C PRO A 105 11.91 23.45 -14.81
N ARG A 106 12.32 24.72 -14.92
CA ARG A 106 11.70 25.70 -15.82
C ARG A 106 11.82 25.34 -17.30
N THR A 107 12.77 24.48 -17.63
CA THR A 107 12.99 23.92 -18.98
C THR A 107 12.13 22.69 -19.26
N SER A 108 11.17 22.34 -18.39
CA SER A 108 10.28 21.22 -18.63
C SER A 108 9.34 21.53 -19.80
N ASP A 109 9.44 20.72 -20.85
CA ASP A 109 8.54 20.78 -22.01
C ASP A 109 7.11 20.32 -21.67
N ASN A 110 6.94 19.62 -20.53
CA ASN A 110 5.65 19.13 -20.05
C ASN A 110 5.59 19.14 -18.51
N ILE A 111 5.08 20.25 -17.95
CA ILE A 111 4.96 20.47 -16.51
C ILE A 111 4.21 19.33 -15.83
N PHE A 112 3.09 18.89 -16.40
CA PHE A 112 2.28 17.84 -15.79
C PHE A 112 3.01 16.50 -15.73
N GLN A 113 3.72 16.13 -16.80
CA GLN A 113 4.54 14.92 -16.81
C GLN A 113 5.68 15.00 -15.77
N SER A 114 6.31 16.17 -15.62
CA SER A 114 7.31 16.38 -14.56
C SER A 114 6.74 16.29 -13.16
N LEU A 115 5.48 16.70 -12.93
CA LEU A 115 4.80 16.50 -11.65
C LEU A 115 4.58 15.01 -11.36
N ILE A 116 4.15 14.25 -12.36
CA ILE A 116 3.97 12.80 -12.22
C ILE A 116 5.30 12.15 -11.86
N GLU A 117 6.35 12.41 -12.63
CA GLU A 117 7.68 11.82 -12.43
C GLU A 117 8.26 12.16 -11.05
N LYS A 118 8.06 13.39 -10.60
CA LYS A 118 8.61 13.87 -9.33
C LYS A 118 7.81 13.40 -8.11
N TYR A 119 6.48 13.41 -8.20
CA TYR A 119 5.62 13.28 -7.02
C TYR A 119 4.73 12.03 -7.01
N PHE A 120 4.29 11.53 -8.17
CA PHE A 120 3.30 10.44 -8.22
C PHE A 120 3.82 9.12 -8.77
N LEU A 121 5.01 9.10 -9.38
CA LEU A 121 5.52 7.94 -10.13
C LEU A 121 5.50 6.65 -9.31
N THR A 122 5.84 6.73 -8.03
CA THR A 122 5.70 5.63 -7.08
C THR A 122 5.02 6.13 -5.79
N PRO A 123 4.36 5.25 -5.03
CA PRO A 123 3.80 5.63 -3.72
C PRO A 123 4.85 6.21 -2.77
N GLN A 124 6.10 5.73 -2.83
CA GLN A 124 7.20 6.26 -2.00
C GLN A 124 7.58 7.69 -2.39
N ALA A 125 7.48 8.05 -3.68
CA ALA A 125 7.71 9.43 -4.12
C ALA A 125 6.64 10.36 -3.52
N PHE A 126 5.37 9.93 -3.53
CA PHE A 126 4.28 10.70 -2.95
C PHE A 126 4.37 10.77 -1.43
N GLN A 127 4.74 9.66 -0.77
CA GLN A 127 4.95 9.66 0.68
C GLN A 127 6.07 10.62 1.11
N ARG A 128 7.18 10.70 0.35
CA ARG A 128 8.23 11.71 0.59
C ARG A 128 7.69 13.13 0.42
N TYR A 129 6.91 13.36 -0.63
CA TYR A 129 6.23 14.65 -0.82
C TYR A 129 5.36 15.04 0.38
N LEU A 130 4.57 14.10 0.92
CA LEU A 130 3.76 14.31 2.11
C LEU A 130 4.58 14.62 3.38
N LEU A 131 5.80 14.09 3.49
CA LEU A 131 6.71 14.38 4.62
C LEU A 131 7.39 15.74 4.47
N ASP A 132 7.68 16.16 3.24
CA ASP A 132 8.36 17.42 2.95
C ASP A 132 7.40 18.63 2.95
N ILE A 133 6.11 18.39 2.80
CA ILE A 133 5.13 19.47 2.69
C ILE A 133 4.93 20.18 4.04
N ASN A 134 5.12 21.49 4.04
CA ASN A 134 4.83 22.34 5.20
C ASN A 134 3.64 23.23 4.88
N LEU A 135 2.48 22.90 5.47
CA LEU A 135 1.24 23.65 5.27
C LEU A 135 1.18 24.93 6.13
N GLY A 136 2.04 25.07 7.14
CA GLY A 136 2.10 26.23 8.03
C GLY A 136 0.91 26.42 8.98
N ASP A 137 -0.26 25.86 8.64
CA ASP A 137 -1.51 25.95 9.40
C ASP A 137 -1.89 24.56 10.00
N PRO A 138 -1.97 24.42 11.34
CA PRO A 138 -2.38 23.18 11.99
C PRO A 138 -3.76 22.67 11.56
N VAL A 139 -4.68 23.56 11.17
CA VAL A 139 -6.02 23.18 10.69
C VAL A 139 -5.90 22.38 9.38
N LEU A 140 -5.06 22.83 8.45
CA LEU A 140 -4.84 22.13 7.18
C LEU A 140 -4.26 20.74 7.41
N THR A 141 -3.25 20.64 8.28
CA THR A 141 -2.65 19.34 8.66
C THR A 141 -3.70 18.45 9.33
N GLY A 142 -4.54 19.00 10.20
CA GLY A 142 -5.62 18.28 10.85
C GLY A 142 -6.64 17.70 9.86
N ILE A 143 -7.13 18.51 8.92
CA ILE A 143 -8.07 18.07 7.89
C ILE A 143 -7.48 16.92 7.08
N VAL A 144 -6.22 17.02 6.66
CA VAL A 144 -5.54 15.96 5.90
C VAL A 144 -5.45 14.67 6.71
N GLN A 145 -5.08 14.76 7.98
CA GLN A 145 -5.02 13.60 8.88
C GLN A 145 -6.40 12.95 9.05
N ASP A 146 -7.45 13.74 9.25
CA ASP A 146 -8.81 13.21 9.39
C ASP A 146 -9.29 12.49 8.14
N VAL A 147 -9.05 13.08 6.97
CA VAL A 147 -9.42 12.46 5.69
C VAL A 147 -8.61 11.19 5.46
N PHE A 148 -7.30 11.21 5.73
CA PHE A 148 -6.42 10.06 5.49
C PHE A 148 -6.62 8.94 6.51
N ASN A 149 -7.16 9.22 7.70
CA ASN A 149 -7.44 8.23 8.74
C ASN A 149 -8.88 7.71 8.72
N ASN A 150 -9.81 8.38 8.04
CA ASN A 150 -11.17 7.88 7.84
C ASN A 150 -11.17 6.57 7.04
N ASP A 151 -12.01 5.60 7.41
CA ASP A 151 -12.06 4.25 6.84
C ASP A 151 -12.21 4.24 5.31
N ASP A 152 -13.11 5.07 4.78
CA ASP A 152 -13.39 5.17 3.34
C ASP A 152 -12.52 6.24 2.63
N LEU A 153 -11.62 6.89 3.39
CA LEU A 153 -10.82 8.04 2.97
C LEU A 153 -11.69 9.18 2.44
N LYS A 154 -12.83 9.38 3.10
CA LYS A 154 -13.89 10.27 2.64
C LYS A 154 -14.62 10.86 3.83
N VAL A 155 -14.49 12.18 3.99
CA VAL A 155 -15.09 12.88 5.12
C VAL A 155 -16.06 13.94 4.60
N PRO A 156 -17.29 13.99 5.13
CA PRO A 156 -18.23 15.06 4.84
C PRO A 156 -17.71 16.43 5.26
N SER A 157 -17.81 17.43 4.39
CA SER A 157 -17.28 18.78 4.68
C SER A 157 -17.84 19.39 5.96
N GLN A 158 -19.11 19.15 6.26
CA GLN A 158 -19.75 19.65 7.49
C GLN A 158 -19.07 19.13 8.76
N GLU A 159 -18.64 17.86 8.77
CA GLU A 159 -17.98 17.27 9.94
C GLU A 159 -16.61 17.92 10.18
N LEU A 160 -15.90 18.28 9.12
CA LEU A 160 -14.63 19.02 9.21
C LEU A 160 -14.86 20.47 9.66
N MET A 161 -15.86 21.16 9.11
CA MET A 161 -16.19 22.53 9.50
C MET A 161 -16.55 22.60 10.99
N ASP A 162 -17.38 21.68 11.47
CA ASP A 162 -17.80 21.63 12.87
C ASP A 162 -16.61 21.30 13.80
N LYS A 163 -15.74 20.36 13.40
CA LYS A 163 -14.59 19.95 14.20
C LYS A 163 -13.54 21.05 14.37
N TYR A 164 -13.31 21.83 13.33
CA TYR A 164 -12.28 22.88 13.30
C TYR A 164 -12.85 24.29 13.53
N ASP A 165 -14.14 24.42 13.85
CA ASP A 165 -14.85 25.69 14.05
C ASP A 165 -14.65 26.67 12.89
N LEU A 166 -14.85 26.17 11.67
CA LEU A 166 -14.59 26.92 10.44
C LEU A 166 -15.88 27.52 9.87
N THR A 167 -15.80 28.79 9.47
CA THR A 167 -16.78 29.36 8.56
C THR A 167 -16.65 28.70 7.19
N LYS A 168 -17.74 28.73 6.41
CA LYS A 168 -17.74 28.19 5.05
C LYS A 168 -16.66 28.82 4.16
N GLU A 169 -16.50 30.14 4.22
CA GLU A 169 -15.49 30.87 3.46
C GLU A 169 -14.07 30.40 3.81
N ARG A 170 -13.77 30.30 5.12
CA ARG A 170 -12.47 29.82 5.58
C ARG A 170 -12.22 28.37 5.17
N PHE A 171 -13.24 27.53 5.22
CA PHE A 171 -13.15 26.14 4.78
C PHE A 171 -12.89 26.02 3.27
N GLU A 172 -13.54 26.83 2.44
CA GLU A 172 -13.30 26.89 0.99
C GLU A 172 -11.86 27.35 0.68
N GLU A 173 -11.31 28.32 1.42
CA GLU A 173 -9.89 28.70 1.32
C GLU A 173 -8.96 27.54 1.70
N CYS A 174 -9.26 26.84 2.79
CA CYS A 174 -8.49 25.69 3.23
C CYS A 174 -8.47 24.60 2.15
N LEU A 175 -9.64 24.24 1.60
CA LEU A 175 -9.74 23.24 0.54
C LEU A 175 -8.98 23.65 -0.72
N LEU A 176 -9.04 24.91 -1.12
CA LEU A 176 -8.27 25.42 -2.26
C LEU A 176 -6.77 25.20 -2.04
N LEU A 177 -6.26 25.51 -0.85
CA LEU A 177 -4.86 25.27 -0.50
C LEU A 177 -4.52 23.77 -0.54
N LEU A 178 -5.39 22.90 -0.01
CA LEU A 178 -5.17 21.45 -0.04
C LEU A 178 -5.20 20.87 -1.47
N GLU A 179 -6.08 21.39 -2.33
CA GLU A 179 -6.19 21.00 -3.74
C GLU A 179 -4.91 21.34 -4.52
N PHE A 180 -4.41 22.58 -4.39
CA PHE A 180 -3.15 23.00 -5.03
C PHE A 180 -1.89 22.45 -4.36
N ASN A 181 -2.00 21.91 -3.15
CA ASN A 181 -0.95 21.10 -2.54
C ASN A 181 -1.13 19.59 -2.81
N LEU A 182 -2.02 19.21 -3.73
CA LEU A 182 -2.18 17.85 -4.20
C LEU A 182 -2.58 16.85 -3.09
N LEU A 183 -3.18 17.33 -1.99
CA LEU A 183 -3.46 16.52 -0.80
C LEU A 183 -4.89 15.98 -0.78
N CYS A 184 -5.86 16.90 -0.86
CA CYS A 184 -7.28 16.62 -0.76
C CYS A 184 -8.03 17.42 -1.82
N CYS A 185 -9.15 16.89 -2.26
CA CYS A 185 -10.03 17.49 -3.24
C CYS A 185 -11.48 17.41 -2.76
N GLN A 186 -12.20 18.50 -3.00
CA GLN A 186 -13.62 18.61 -2.75
C GLN A 186 -14.41 17.93 -3.88
N GLY A 187 -15.42 17.15 -3.52
CA GLY A 187 -16.39 16.54 -4.44
C GLY A 187 -17.79 16.55 -3.83
N TYR A 188 -18.76 15.97 -4.55
CA TYR A 188 -20.16 15.92 -4.14
C TYR A 188 -20.76 14.53 -4.33
N ASP A 189 -21.45 14.05 -3.30
CA ASP A 189 -22.19 12.78 -3.33
C ASP A 189 -23.68 13.00 -3.52
N SER A 190 -24.25 12.26 -4.45
CA SER A 190 -25.69 12.22 -4.71
C SER A 190 -26.42 11.55 -3.53
N ARG A 191 -27.26 12.28 -2.81
CA ARG A 191 -28.11 11.79 -1.70
C ARG A 191 -29.57 12.15 -1.97
N GLY A 192 -30.26 11.31 -2.73
CA GLY A 192 -31.66 11.53 -3.08
C GLY A 192 -31.83 12.79 -3.94
N SER A 193 -32.44 13.84 -3.40
CA SER A 193 -32.65 15.14 -4.09
C SER A 193 -31.54 16.18 -3.89
N HIS A 194 -30.55 15.89 -3.05
CA HIS A 194 -29.50 16.84 -2.68
C HIS A 194 -28.10 16.27 -2.90
N TRP A 195 -27.12 17.16 -2.95
CA TRP A 195 -25.70 16.83 -2.98
C TRP A 195 -25.10 17.03 -1.60
N ARG A 196 -24.33 16.04 -1.14
CA ARG A 196 -23.53 16.14 0.08
C ARG A 196 -22.10 16.43 -0.29
N GLU A 197 -21.58 17.55 0.19
CA GLU A 197 -20.19 17.93 -0.01
C GLU A 197 -19.26 17.02 0.81
N VAL A 198 -18.20 16.54 0.16
CA VAL A 198 -17.25 15.57 0.71
C VAL A 198 -15.83 15.92 0.31
N VAL A 199 -14.88 15.55 1.17
CA VAL A 199 -13.44 15.72 0.96
C VAL A 199 -12.79 14.36 0.86
N THR A 200 -11.96 14.17 -0.17
CA THR A 200 -11.25 12.91 -0.44
C THR A 200 -9.82 13.19 -0.92
N PRO A 201 -8.87 12.27 -0.76
CA PRO A 201 -7.59 12.36 -1.46
C PRO A 201 -7.78 12.18 -2.96
N PHE A 202 -6.76 12.54 -3.75
CA PHE A 202 -6.74 12.19 -5.17
C PHE A 202 -6.79 10.66 -5.36
N ARG A 203 -7.49 10.21 -6.42
CA ARG A 203 -7.83 8.82 -6.68
C ARG A 203 -6.64 7.89 -6.55
N GLU A 204 -5.53 8.22 -7.20
CA GLU A 204 -4.37 7.34 -7.30
C GLU A 204 -3.82 7.03 -5.91
N TRP A 205 -3.71 8.05 -5.06
CA TRP A 205 -3.28 7.88 -3.67
C TRP A 205 -4.34 7.16 -2.83
N ARG A 206 -5.62 7.51 -3.02
CA ARG A 206 -6.74 6.85 -2.34
C ARG A 206 -6.79 5.35 -2.61
N GLU A 207 -6.69 4.95 -3.88
CA GLU A 207 -6.66 3.53 -4.29
C GLU A 207 -5.47 2.79 -3.68
N TYR A 208 -4.31 3.43 -3.60
CA TYR A 208 -3.13 2.86 -2.94
C TYR A 208 -3.37 2.62 -1.44
N LEU A 209 -3.90 3.61 -0.72
CA LEU A 209 -4.20 3.49 0.70
C LEU A 209 -5.29 2.45 0.98
N LEU A 210 -6.35 2.39 0.17
CA LEU A 210 -7.38 1.36 0.28
C LEU A 210 -6.80 -0.03 0.03
N PHE A 211 -5.97 -0.20 -0.99
CA PHE A 211 -5.26 -1.46 -1.24
C PHE A 211 -4.46 -1.90 -0.01
N LEU A 212 -3.71 -1.00 0.62
CA LEU A 212 -2.93 -1.33 1.81
C LEU A 212 -3.82 -1.78 2.98
N ARG A 213 -4.97 -1.15 3.19
CA ARG A 213 -5.92 -1.50 4.25
C ARG A 213 -6.61 -2.84 3.99
N GLU A 214 -7.15 -3.01 2.80
CA GLU A 214 -7.89 -4.21 2.39
C GLU A 214 -6.99 -5.45 2.34
N THR A 215 -5.71 -5.26 2.02
CA THR A 215 -4.71 -6.34 1.95
C THR A 215 -3.80 -6.40 3.18
N CYS A 216 -4.15 -5.67 4.25
CA CYS A 216 -3.43 -5.76 5.51
C CYS A 216 -3.67 -7.16 6.12
N PRO A 217 -2.62 -7.96 6.35
CA PRO A 217 -2.77 -9.30 6.89
C PRO A 217 -3.43 -9.25 8.25
N GLN A 218 -4.48 -10.04 8.45
CA GLN A 218 -5.20 -10.08 9.72
C GLN A 218 -4.61 -11.17 10.63
N PRO A 219 -4.53 -10.93 11.95
CA PRO A 219 -4.10 -11.94 12.89
C PRO A 219 -5.06 -13.14 12.88
N LEU A 220 -4.52 -14.34 13.12
CA LEU A 220 -5.34 -15.54 13.26
C LEU A 220 -6.34 -15.36 14.43
N PRO A 221 -7.66 -15.56 14.23
CA PRO A 221 -8.67 -15.30 15.26
C PRO A 221 -8.53 -16.16 16.52
N LYS A 222 -8.04 -17.39 16.36
CA LYS A 222 -7.80 -18.35 17.44
C LYS A 222 -6.56 -19.16 17.13
N THR A 223 -5.56 -19.09 17.99
CA THR A 223 -4.30 -19.85 17.89
C THR A 223 -4.38 -21.23 18.54
N SER A 224 -5.52 -21.62 19.12
CA SER A 224 -5.67 -22.92 19.81
C SER A 224 -5.53 -24.13 18.88
N LYS A 225 -5.78 -23.95 17.58
CA LYS A 225 -5.63 -24.98 16.54
C LYS A 225 -4.30 -24.88 15.79
N LEU A 226 -3.47 -23.89 16.12
CA LEU A 226 -2.19 -23.68 15.47
C LEU A 226 -1.23 -24.78 15.87
N ILE A 227 -0.65 -25.43 14.87
CA ILE A 227 0.42 -26.40 15.05
C ILE A 227 1.71 -25.75 14.52
N ARG A 228 2.57 -25.30 15.43
CA ARG A 228 3.90 -24.79 15.05
C ARG A 228 4.73 -25.93 14.47
N ARG A 229 5.53 -25.64 13.44
CA ARG A 229 6.53 -26.59 12.91
C ARG A 229 7.53 -27.00 13.97
N ARG A 230 7.94 -26.06 14.83
CA ARG A 230 8.76 -26.29 16.02
C ARG A 230 8.31 -25.37 17.16
N PRO A 231 8.37 -25.82 18.43
CA PRO A 231 7.84 -25.06 19.56
C PRO A 231 8.67 -23.83 19.95
N ALA A 232 9.99 -23.86 19.76
CA ALA A 232 10.90 -22.76 20.08
C ALA A 232 11.19 -21.86 18.86
N ASP A 233 11.48 -20.57 19.11
CA ASP A 233 11.76 -19.58 18.05
C ASP A 233 13.10 -19.85 17.34
N PHE A 234 14.13 -20.21 18.09
CA PHE A 234 15.45 -20.59 17.54
C PHE A 234 15.60 -22.10 17.30
N ALA A 235 14.49 -22.84 17.18
CA ALA A 235 14.51 -24.30 17.16
C ALA A 235 15.50 -24.87 16.14
N PHE A 236 15.56 -24.32 14.93
CA PHE A 236 16.47 -24.81 13.89
C PHE A 236 17.95 -24.71 14.30
N VAL A 237 18.37 -23.55 14.80
CA VAL A 237 19.74 -23.32 15.29
C VAL A 237 20.07 -24.18 16.51
N LEU A 238 19.09 -24.36 17.41
CA LEU A 238 19.25 -25.19 18.61
C LEU A 238 19.38 -26.67 18.26
N ASP A 239 18.56 -27.16 17.33
CA ASP A 239 18.58 -28.54 16.85
C ASP A 239 19.89 -28.82 16.08
N MET A 240 20.37 -27.90 15.21
CA MET A 240 21.71 -28.00 14.61
C MET A 240 22.80 -28.07 15.67
N SER A 241 22.74 -27.20 16.69
CA SER A 241 23.73 -27.15 17.76
C SER A 241 23.75 -28.45 18.58
N ALA A 242 22.59 -29.05 18.82
CA ALA A 242 22.46 -30.30 19.55
C ALA A 242 23.11 -31.47 18.78
N LEU A 243 22.84 -31.56 17.47
CA LEU A 243 23.45 -32.57 16.60
C LEU A 243 24.98 -32.39 16.49
N LEU A 244 25.47 -31.16 16.29
CA LEU A 244 26.91 -30.88 16.27
C LEU A 244 27.59 -31.22 17.61
N LYS A 245 26.96 -30.85 18.73
CA LYS A 245 27.51 -31.14 20.06
C LYS A 245 27.58 -32.66 20.32
N ALA A 246 26.57 -33.40 19.89
CA ALA A 246 26.56 -34.85 19.99
C ALA A 246 27.62 -35.50 19.08
N SER A 247 27.79 -35.00 17.85
CA SER A 247 28.78 -35.52 16.90
C SER A 247 30.24 -35.24 17.30
N MET A 248 30.48 -34.23 18.14
CA MET A 248 31.80 -33.96 18.74
C MET A 248 32.26 -35.03 19.73
N ALA A 249 31.32 -35.69 20.40
CA ALA A 249 31.65 -36.78 21.32
C ALA A 249 31.84 -38.10 20.56
N GLU A 250 30.92 -38.39 19.63
CA GLU A 250 30.97 -39.59 18.78
C GLU A 250 30.29 -39.30 17.43
N PRO A 251 30.89 -39.71 16.29
CA PRO A 251 30.25 -39.55 14.98
C PRO A 251 28.86 -40.19 14.91
N LEU A 252 27.84 -39.40 14.56
CA LEU A 252 26.44 -39.83 14.59
C LEU A 252 26.06 -40.63 13.33
N SER A 253 25.34 -41.74 13.50
CA SER A 253 24.81 -42.52 12.38
C SER A 253 23.64 -41.79 11.71
N LEU A 254 23.71 -41.63 10.39
CA LEU A 254 22.63 -41.04 9.59
C LEU A 254 21.51 -42.03 9.27
N ARG A 255 21.71 -43.32 9.55
CA ARG A 255 20.69 -44.38 9.34
C ARG A 255 19.67 -44.47 10.49
N ASP A 256 19.99 -43.91 11.66
CA ASP A 256 19.14 -43.99 12.85
C ASP A 256 18.50 -42.63 13.16
N PHE A 257 17.45 -42.30 12.40
CA PHE A 257 16.71 -41.04 12.57
C PHE A 257 16.06 -40.89 13.95
N LYS A 258 15.71 -42.02 14.61
CA LYS A 258 15.16 -41.97 15.97
C LYS A 258 16.21 -41.47 16.95
N GLN A 259 17.44 -41.96 16.83
CA GLN A 259 18.56 -41.49 17.65
C GLN A 259 18.87 -40.00 17.40
N LEU A 260 18.84 -39.55 16.14
CA LEU A 260 19.05 -38.14 15.80
C LEU A 260 17.94 -37.25 16.38
N ALA A 261 16.67 -37.65 16.22
CA ALA A 261 15.53 -36.90 16.74
C ALA A 261 15.59 -36.73 18.27
N GLN A 262 15.99 -37.76 19.00
CA GLN A 262 16.15 -37.73 20.47
C GLN A 262 17.19 -36.70 20.96
N LYS A 263 18.09 -36.21 20.09
CA LYS A 263 19.03 -35.13 20.44
C LYS A 263 18.40 -33.74 20.34
N CYS A 264 17.30 -33.59 19.61
CA CYS A 264 16.63 -32.33 19.34
C CYS A 264 15.41 -32.20 20.28
N ASP A 265 15.37 -31.13 21.07
CA ASP A 265 14.35 -31.00 22.12
C ASP A 265 12.94 -30.85 21.53
N GLY A 266 11.98 -31.64 22.00
CA GLY A 266 10.61 -31.64 21.51
C GLY A 266 10.44 -32.06 20.04
N LEU A 267 11.40 -32.77 19.43
CA LEU A 267 11.24 -33.37 18.10
C LEU A 267 10.78 -34.82 18.22
N ASN A 268 9.61 -35.16 17.64
CA ASN A 268 9.07 -36.51 17.69
C ASN A 268 9.52 -37.33 16.48
N ALA A 269 10.20 -38.45 16.73
CA ALA A 269 10.72 -39.31 15.67
C ALA A 269 9.63 -39.99 14.82
N ASP A 270 8.41 -40.14 15.33
CA ASP A 270 7.32 -40.83 14.64
C ASP A 270 6.45 -39.87 13.78
N GLU A 271 6.78 -38.57 13.75
CA GLU A 271 6.11 -37.60 12.87
C GLU A 271 6.62 -37.69 11.42
N ALA A 272 5.69 -37.69 10.46
CA ALA A 272 5.98 -37.89 9.03
C ALA A 272 6.97 -36.86 8.42
N LYS A 273 7.15 -35.69 9.05
CA LYS A 273 8.04 -34.62 8.56
C LYS A 273 9.36 -34.52 9.31
N THR A 274 9.62 -35.41 10.27
CA THR A 274 10.84 -35.35 11.10
C THR A 274 12.08 -35.73 10.31
N GLU A 275 12.00 -36.76 9.46
CA GLU A 275 13.13 -37.18 8.63
C GLU A 275 13.59 -36.07 7.68
N SER A 276 12.64 -35.45 6.96
CA SER A 276 12.97 -34.34 6.05
C SER A 276 13.54 -33.12 6.79
N TYR A 277 13.05 -32.83 7.99
CA TYR A 277 13.61 -31.78 8.84
C TYR A 277 15.04 -32.08 9.29
N LEU A 278 15.33 -33.31 9.72
CA LEU A 278 16.68 -33.73 10.12
C LEU A 278 17.66 -33.71 8.95
N ASN A 279 17.25 -34.20 7.78
CA ASN A 279 18.05 -34.13 6.56
C ASN A 279 18.38 -32.68 6.21
N HIS A 280 17.40 -31.78 6.34
CA HIS A 280 17.60 -30.35 6.11
C HIS A 280 18.62 -29.73 7.09
N LEU A 281 18.56 -30.09 8.38
CA LEU A 281 19.58 -29.67 9.36
C LEU A 281 20.98 -30.14 8.94
N ILE A 282 21.10 -31.41 8.52
CA ILE A 282 22.38 -32.01 8.10
C ILE A 282 22.93 -31.32 6.87
N ASP A 283 22.11 -31.13 5.84
CA ASP A 283 22.53 -30.47 4.60
C ASP A 283 22.91 -29.01 4.85
N LYS A 284 22.20 -28.31 5.74
CA LYS A 284 22.59 -26.97 6.17
C LYS A 284 23.93 -26.97 6.92
N MET A 285 24.16 -27.90 7.85
CA MET A 285 25.45 -28.02 8.54
C MET A 285 26.61 -28.25 7.57
N ARG A 286 26.40 -29.06 6.53
CA ARG A 286 27.39 -29.33 5.48
C ARG A 286 27.63 -28.12 4.59
N LEU A 287 26.56 -27.45 4.15
CA LEU A 287 26.63 -26.24 3.35
C LEU A 287 27.50 -25.16 4.01
N LEU A 288 27.32 -24.99 5.32
CA LEU A 288 28.04 -24.00 6.12
C LEU A 288 29.43 -24.48 6.58
N ARG A 289 29.86 -25.67 6.15
CA ARG A 289 31.13 -26.30 6.55
C ARG A 289 31.30 -26.46 8.07
N LEU A 290 30.19 -26.65 8.78
CA LEU A 290 30.19 -27.01 10.20
C LEU A 290 30.36 -28.52 10.40
N ALA A 291 29.91 -29.33 9.44
CA ALA A 291 30.05 -30.78 9.47
C ALA A 291 30.30 -31.34 8.07
N ASP A 292 30.75 -32.60 8.01
CA ASP A 292 30.80 -33.39 6.79
C ASP A 292 30.22 -34.79 7.04
N CYS A 293 29.85 -35.48 5.97
CA CYS A 293 29.27 -36.81 6.00
C CYS A 293 30.17 -37.81 5.30
N ALA A 294 30.72 -38.76 6.06
CA ALA A 294 31.53 -39.84 5.52
C ALA A 294 30.99 -41.20 6.01
N LYS A 295 30.88 -42.18 5.11
CA LYS A 295 30.38 -43.53 5.45
C LYS A 295 29.06 -43.49 6.25
N GLU A 296 28.14 -42.62 5.84
CA GLU A 296 26.82 -42.41 6.49
C GLU A 296 26.89 -42.01 7.97
N LYS A 297 27.98 -41.36 8.36
CA LYS A 297 28.12 -40.75 9.67
C LYS A 297 28.39 -39.26 9.54
N LEU A 298 27.82 -38.49 10.47
CA LEU A 298 28.05 -37.05 10.61
C LEU A 298 29.29 -36.81 11.45
N TYR A 299 30.25 -36.07 10.90
CA TYR A 299 31.48 -35.64 11.57
C TYR A 299 31.50 -34.12 11.66
N PRO A 300 31.79 -33.55 12.85
CA PRO A 300 31.97 -32.12 12.94
C PRO A 300 33.31 -31.69 12.33
N LEU A 301 33.33 -30.50 11.72
CA LEU A 301 34.54 -29.84 11.26
C LEU A 301 35.08 -28.88 12.32
N GLU A 302 36.30 -28.37 12.14
CA GLU A 302 36.96 -27.49 13.13
C GLU A 302 36.08 -26.27 13.48
N GLN A 303 35.42 -25.70 12.48
CA GLN A 303 34.54 -24.53 12.58
C GLN A 303 33.30 -24.76 13.46
N ALA A 304 32.88 -26.01 13.67
CA ALA A 304 31.74 -26.28 14.54
C ALA A 304 32.01 -25.93 16.01
N ARG A 305 33.25 -25.98 16.49
CA ARG A 305 33.56 -25.56 17.87
C ARG A 305 33.33 -24.08 18.07
N ASP A 306 33.78 -23.26 17.13
CA ASP A 306 33.60 -21.81 17.16
C ASP A 306 32.12 -21.45 17.10
N PHE A 307 31.37 -22.09 16.19
CA PHE A 307 29.92 -21.94 16.11
C PHE A 307 29.22 -22.32 17.44
N LEU A 308 29.58 -23.45 18.04
CA LEU A 308 28.95 -23.93 19.28
C LEU A 308 29.18 -22.99 20.48
N ASN A 309 30.30 -22.25 20.50
CA ASN A 309 30.65 -21.27 21.53
C ASN A 309 29.84 -19.96 21.44
N LEU A 310 29.17 -19.71 20.32
CA LEU A 310 28.32 -18.53 20.16
C LEU A 310 27.04 -18.64 21.03
N ARG A 311 26.54 -17.50 21.49
CA ARG A 311 25.18 -17.38 22.06
C ARG A 311 24.13 -17.65 20.98
N THR A 312 22.91 -18.00 21.38
CA THR A 312 21.83 -18.39 20.46
C THR A 312 21.55 -17.32 19.41
N GLU A 313 21.45 -16.04 19.78
CA GLU A 313 21.21 -14.96 18.81
C GLU A 313 22.40 -14.80 17.85
N ASN A 314 23.63 -14.99 18.33
CA ASN A 314 24.82 -14.92 17.49
C ASN A 314 24.93 -16.12 16.54
N LYS A 315 24.45 -17.30 16.93
CA LYS A 315 24.34 -18.47 16.04
C LYS A 315 23.30 -18.23 14.95
N ALA A 316 22.16 -17.63 15.30
CA ALA A 316 21.15 -17.20 14.34
C ALA A 316 21.72 -16.18 13.34
N LEU A 317 22.41 -15.15 13.83
CA LEU A 317 23.07 -14.16 12.96
C LEU A 317 24.18 -14.78 12.11
N PHE A 318 24.94 -15.73 12.66
CA PHE A 318 25.94 -16.48 11.91
C PHE A 318 25.28 -17.18 10.72
N LEU A 319 24.21 -17.95 10.96
CA LEU A 319 23.48 -18.66 9.92
C LEU A 319 22.92 -17.69 8.87
N TYR A 320 22.23 -16.64 9.33
CA TYR A 320 21.60 -15.63 8.50
C TYR A 320 22.58 -14.85 7.59
N ARG A 321 23.80 -14.60 8.06
CA ARG A 321 24.82 -13.81 7.34
C ARG A 321 25.89 -14.67 6.67
N HIS A 322 25.83 -15.99 6.81
CA HIS A 322 26.90 -16.85 6.33
C HIS A 322 26.97 -16.79 4.78
N PRO A 323 28.15 -16.57 4.17
CA PRO A 323 28.29 -16.42 2.72
C PRO A 323 27.85 -17.64 1.91
N LEU A 324 27.92 -18.83 2.51
CA LEU A 324 27.48 -20.07 1.87
C LEU A 324 26.01 -20.40 2.11
N ASN A 325 25.31 -19.66 2.98
CA ASN A 325 23.91 -19.99 3.26
C ASN A 325 23.04 -19.70 2.03
N CYS A 326 22.14 -20.61 1.72
CA CYS A 326 21.12 -20.47 0.68
C CYS A 326 19.90 -21.34 1.01
N ILE A 327 18.81 -21.11 0.29
CA ILE A 327 17.62 -21.97 0.32
C ILE A 327 17.95 -23.30 -0.37
N LEU A 328 17.63 -24.42 0.29
CA LEU A 328 17.96 -25.80 -0.12
C LEU A 328 16.74 -26.61 -0.54
N ASN A 329 15.59 -26.51 0.15
CA ASN A 329 14.47 -27.42 -0.12
C ASN A 329 13.59 -27.00 -1.30
N THR A 330 13.87 -25.85 -1.91
CA THR A 330 13.09 -25.34 -3.04
C THR A 330 13.94 -25.28 -4.29
N SER A 331 13.57 -26.11 -5.28
CA SER A 331 14.20 -26.09 -6.61
C SER A 331 13.54 -25.03 -7.49
N LEU A 332 14.13 -23.84 -7.54
CA LEU A 332 13.69 -22.75 -8.42
C LEU A 332 14.75 -22.44 -9.48
N PRO A 333 14.35 -21.91 -10.64
CA PRO A 333 15.29 -21.39 -11.63
C PRO A 333 16.21 -20.33 -11.02
N SER A 334 17.50 -20.33 -11.39
CA SER A 334 18.50 -19.40 -10.84
C SER A 334 18.20 -17.92 -11.12
N HIS A 335 17.41 -17.61 -12.17
CA HIS A 335 16.98 -16.25 -12.45
C HIS A 335 15.87 -15.77 -11.48
N ILE A 336 15.14 -16.70 -10.85
CA ILE A 336 14.16 -16.41 -9.79
C ILE A 336 14.87 -16.43 -8.43
N LEU A 337 15.52 -17.55 -8.09
CA LEU A 337 16.27 -17.73 -6.85
C LEU A 337 17.69 -17.16 -6.99
N ASN A 338 17.77 -15.84 -6.85
CA ASN A 338 19.02 -15.10 -6.74
C ASN A 338 19.02 -14.25 -5.47
N GLU A 339 20.21 -13.81 -5.05
CA GLU A 339 20.37 -13.03 -3.81
C GLU A 339 19.51 -11.76 -3.81
N ARG A 340 19.45 -11.03 -4.93
CA ARG A 340 18.65 -9.80 -5.03
C ARG A 340 17.17 -10.08 -4.73
N ASN A 341 16.57 -11.07 -5.41
CA ASN A 341 15.16 -11.37 -5.22
C ASN A 341 14.89 -11.90 -3.81
N MET A 342 15.76 -12.76 -3.28
CA MET A 342 15.63 -13.24 -1.89
C MET A 342 15.65 -12.07 -0.88
N ARG A 343 16.56 -11.10 -1.04
CA ARG A 343 16.63 -9.91 -0.20
C ARG A 343 15.41 -9.00 -0.32
N GLU A 344 14.84 -8.87 -1.51
CA GLU A 344 13.58 -8.12 -1.70
C GLU A 344 12.38 -8.85 -1.07
N ALA A 345 12.30 -10.18 -1.19
CA ALA A 345 11.24 -10.97 -0.56
C ALA A 345 11.32 -10.93 0.97
N GLU A 346 12.53 -10.96 1.52
CA GLU A 346 12.78 -10.85 2.95
C GLU A 346 12.22 -9.55 3.55
N LYS A 347 12.41 -8.41 2.88
CA LYS A 347 11.92 -7.11 3.37
C LYS A 347 10.40 -7.05 3.57
N ALA A 348 9.64 -7.92 2.88
CA ALA A 348 8.20 -7.96 3.00
C ALA A 348 7.71 -8.39 4.39
N ILE A 349 8.57 -9.01 5.21
CA ILE A 349 8.26 -9.32 6.61
C ILE A 349 7.86 -8.08 7.42
N SER A 350 8.35 -6.89 7.05
CA SER A 350 8.00 -5.60 7.68
C SER A 350 6.50 -5.37 7.82
N ARG A 351 5.68 -5.95 6.93
CA ARG A 351 4.22 -5.83 6.97
C ARG A 351 3.54 -6.58 8.11
N VAL A 352 4.24 -7.52 8.76
CA VAL A 352 3.66 -8.44 9.75
C VAL A 352 4.47 -8.53 11.04
N LEU A 353 5.37 -7.56 11.27
CA LEU A 353 6.23 -7.56 12.46
C LEU A 353 5.41 -7.59 13.75
N ASP A 354 4.36 -6.78 13.84
CA ASP A 354 3.56 -6.62 15.06
C ASP A 354 2.16 -7.25 14.98
N THR A 355 1.87 -7.99 13.91
CA THR A 355 0.54 -8.58 13.67
C THR A 355 0.31 -9.89 14.43
N GLY A 356 1.38 -10.60 14.80
CA GLY A 356 1.30 -11.97 15.31
C GLY A 356 1.19 -12.99 14.19
N TRP A 357 0.47 -14.10 14.43
CA TRP A 357 0.31 -15.16 13.42
C TRP A 357 -0.63 -14.72 12.30
N VAL A 358 -0.19 -14.90 11.06
CA VAL A 358 -0.97 -14.61 9.85
C VAL A 358 -0.93 -15.79 8.87
N PHE A 359 -1.97 -15.94 8.05
CA PHE A 359 -1.94 -16.90 6.94
C PHE A 359 -1.06 -16.37 5.80
N PHE A 360 -0.28 -17.27 5.20
CA PHE A 360 0.60 -16.91 4.08
C PHE A 360 -0.18 -16.39 2.87
N ASP A 361 -1.32 -16.99 2.54
CA ASP A 361 -2.13 -16.55 1.39
C ASP A 361 -2.70 -15.14 1.59
N ASP A 362 -3.04 -14.79 2.83
CA ASP A 362 -3.54 -13.44 3.15
C ASP A 362 -2.39 -12.41 3.16
N PHE A 363 -1.19 -12.83 3.56
CA PHE A 363 0.03 -12.03 3.41
C PHE A 363 0.38 -11.71 1.95
N ILE A 364 0.33 -12.71 1.06
CA ILE A 364 0.70 -12.55 -0.34
C ILE A 364 -0.21 -11.57 -1.10
N LYS A 365 -1.51 -11.54 -0.78
CA LYS A 365 -2.47 -10.60 -1.41
C LYS A 365 -2.03 -9.14 -1.34
N GLY A 366 -1.30 -8.79 -0.28
CA GLY A 366 -0.81 -7.43 -0.06
C GLY A 366 0.68 -7.25 -0.34
N ALA A 367 1.44 -8.30 -0.63
CA ALA A 367 2.89 -8.18 -0.78
C ALA A 367 3.27 -7.24 -1.95
N LEU A 368 4.20 -6.33 -1.71
CA LEU A 368 4.67 -5.31 -2.67
C LEU A 368 6.17 -5.45 -2.95
N ILE A 369 6.59 -6.67 -3.26
CA ILE A 369 7.97 -7.08 -3.53
C ILE A 369 8.34 -6.80 -5.01
N PRO A 370 9.39 -6.01 -5.29
CA PRO A 370 9.76 -5.58 -6.65
C PRO A 370 10.84 -6.49 -7.29
N PHE A 371 10.49 -7.72 -7.67
CA PHE A 371 11.42 -8.63 -8.37
C PHE A 371 11.84 -8.07 -9.75
N THR A 372 10.86 -7.62 -10.52
CA THR A 372 11.02 -7.06 -11.88
C THR A 372 10.42 -5.65 -11.99
N GLU A 373 10.66 -4.96 -13.10
CA GLU A 373 10.03 -3.66 -13.39
C GLU A 373 8.50 -3.73 -13.51
N GLU A 374 7.95 -4.91 -13.78
CA GLU A 374 6.50 -5.15 -13.89
C GLU A 374 5.85 -5.33 -12.52
N THR A 375 6.57 -5.96 -11.59
CA THR A 375 6.15 -6.12 -10.19
C THR A 375 6.36 -4.86 -9.34
N ARG A 376 6.97 -3.80 -9.88
CA ARG A 376 7.11 -2.53 -9.15
C ARG A 376 5.79 -1.78 -9.12
N VAL A 377 5.43 -1.28 -7.94
CA VAL A 377 4.30 -0.36 -7.81
C VAL A 377 4.67 0.99 -8.40
N LYS A 378 4.12 1.26 -9.58
CA LYS A 378 4.36 2.51 -10.30
C LYS A 378 3.08 2.98 -10.95
N LEU A 379 2.99 4.29 -11.12
CA LEU A 379 1.87 4.89 -11.81
C LEU A 379 1.99 4.59 -13.31
N THR A 380 0.92 4.04 -13.88
CA THR A 380 0.85 3.68 -15.30
C THR A 380 -0.40 4.25 -15.92
N ARG A 381 -0.32 4.57 -17.22
CA ARG A 381 -1.50 4.99 -17.98
C ARG A 381 -2.32 3.76 -18.37
N ARG A 382 -3.58 3.69 -17.93
CA ARG A 382 -4.52 2.63 -18.30
C ARG A 382 -5.77 3.26 -18.89
N GLY A 383 -6.00 3.02 -20.19
CA GLY A 383 -7.09 3.66 -20.93
C GLY A 383 -6.91 5.18 -20.94
N LYS A 384 -7.92 5.91 -20.45
CA LYS A 384 -7.91 7.38 -20.38
C LYS A 384 -7.32 7.95 -19.08
N GLY A 385 -7.01 7.12 -18.08
CA GLY A 385 -6.61 7.57 -16.74
C GLY A 385 -5.28 7.01 -16.26
N TRP A 386 -4.90 7.41 -15.06
CA TRP A 386 -3.72 6.96 -14.35
C TRP A 386 -4.10 6.01 -13.22
N LYS A 387 -3.28 4.98 -13.00
CA LYS A 387 -3.47 4.03 -11.91
C LYS A 387 -2.14 3.41 -11.48
N TYR A 388 -2.00 3.17 -10.17
CA TYR A 388 -0.88 2.36 -9.67
C TYR A 388 -1.04 0.91 -10.13
N SER A 389 -0.01 0.37 -10.76
CA SER A 389 0.09 -1.07 -10.98
C SER A 389 0.44 -1.76 -9.67
N PHE A 390 -0.32 -2.78 -9.30
CA PHE A 390 0.05 -3.67 -8.19
C PHE A 390 0.68 -4.94 -8.75
N PRO A 391 1.61 -5.58 -8.00
CA PRO A 391 2.27 -6.78 -8.47
C PRO A 391 1.27 -7.92 -8.72
N HIS A 392 1.56 -8.75 -9.70
CA HIS A 392 0.99 -10.09 -9.84
C HIS A 392 2.17 -11.04 -9.90
N TYR A 393 2.24 -11.94 -8.93
CA TYR A 393 3.33 -12.89 -8.82
C TYR A 393 3.02 -14.18 -9.57
N SER A 394 4.01 -14.71 -10.27
CA SER A 394 3.96 -16.08 -10.80
C SER A 394 3.99 -17.11 -9.67
N GLU A 395 3.66 -18.37 -9.97
CA GLU A 395 3.77 -19.46 -8.99
C GLU A 395 5.20 -19.62 -8.46
N GLU A 396 6.21 -19.45 -9.33
CA GLU A 396 7.62 -19.52 -8.95
C GLU A 396 8.03 -18.36 -8.02
N GLU A 397 7.50 -17.16 -8.25
CA GLU A 397 7.72 -16.00 -7.39
C GLU A 397 7.04 -16.17 -6.03
N ILE A 398 5.81 -16.69 -6.00
CA ILE A 398 5.12 -17.01 -4.73
C ILE A 398 5.90 -18.06 -3.94
N GLU A 399 6.42 -19.08 -4.61
CA GLU A 399 7.22 -20.12 -3.97
C GLU A 399 8.57 -19.58 -3.47
N LEU A 400 9.19 -18.62 -4.18
CA LEU A 400 10.37 -17.90 -3.67
C LEU A 400 10.05 -17.15 -2.37
N ILE A 401 8.93 -16.41 -2.32
CA ILE A 401 8.51 -15.67 -1.13
C ILE A 401 8.25 -16.65 0.02
N ARG A 402 7.57 -17.76 -0.27
CA ARG A 402 7.33 -18.83 0.70
C ARG A 402 8.64 -19.39 1.23
N ALA A 403 9.58 -19.79 0.36
CA ALA A 403 10.85 -20.36 0.76
C ALA A 403 11.69 -19.37 1.58
N THR A 404 11.67 -18.08 1.20
CA THR A 404 12.35 -17.03 1.96
C THR A 404 11.80 -16.93 3.39
N LEU A 405 10.48 -16.95 3.57
CA LEU A 405 9.88 -16.88 4.89
C LEU A 405 10.00 -18.23 5.65
N PHE A 406 9.64 -19.34 5.03
CA PHE A 406 9.37 -20.62 5.68
C PHE A 406 10.61 -21.49 5.85
N GLU A 407 11.68 -21.17 5.11
CA GLU A 407 12.98 -21.79 5.23
C GLU A 407 14.00 -20.77 5.71
N TRP A 408 14.38 -19.79 4.88
CA TRP A 408 15.51 -18.91 5.18
C TRP A 408 15.36 -18.12 6.50
N LEU A 409 14.23 -17.44 6.69
CA LEU A 409 13.99 -16.65 7.90
C LEU A 409 13.63 -17.52 9.11
N PHE A 410 12.97 -18.67 8.88
CA PHE A 410 12.67 -19.64 9.94
C PHE A 410 13.96 -20.26 10.51
N GLU A 411 14.89 -20.63 9.65
CA GLU A 411 16.19 -21.18 10.03
C GLU A 411 16.96 -20.24 10.95
N ALA A 412 16.95 -18.95 10.65
CA ALA A 412 17.56 -17.91 11.46
C ALA A 412 16.77 -17.55 12.73
N GLY A 413 15.61 -18.17 12.98
CA GLY A 413 14.73 -17.82 14.10
C GLY A 413 14.12 -16.42 14.02
N ILE A 414 14.10 -15.82 12.83
CA ILE A 414 13.48 -14.51 12.57
C ILE A 414 11.96 -14.64 12.49
N VAL A 415 11.47 -15.77 11.95
CA VAL A 415 10.05 -16.12 11.95
C VAL A 415 9.79 -17.48 12.59
N ALA A 416 8.61 -17.63 13.18
CA ALA A 416 8.04 -18.93 13.51
C ALA A 416 7.05 -19.31 12.41
N VAL A 417 6.98 -20.60 12.09
CA VAL A 417 6.13 -21.15 11.02
C VAL A 417 5.26 -22.28 11.55
N GLY A 418 4.10 -22.46 10.95
CA GLY A 418 3.12 -23.44 11.39
C GLY A 418 2.00 -23.67 10.39
N MET A 419 1.03 -24.47 10.81
CA MET A 419 -0.17 -24.80 10.05
C MET A 419 -1.40 -24.60 10.93
N GLN A 420 -2.49 -24.11 10.35
CA GLN A 420 -3.81 -24.15 10.98
C GLN A 420 -4.86 -24.50 9.92
N ASP A 421 -5.66 -25.53 10.19
CA ASP A 421 -6.68 -26.05 9.26
C ASP A 421 -6.08 -26.29 7.85
N ASP A 422 -4.91 -26.96 7.80
CA ASP A 422 -4.10 -27.24 6.60
C ASP A 422 -3.61 -26.02 5.79
N ARG A 423 -3.71 -24.81 6.36
CA ARG A 423 -3.19 -23.59 5.75
C ARG A 423 -1.85 -23.16 6.37
N PRO A 424 -0.83 -22.83 5.55
CA PRO A 424 0.45 -22.33 6.05
C PRO A 424 0.30 -20.96 6.70
N CYS A 425 0.92 -20.80 7.87
CA CYS A 425 0.91 -19.55 8.63
C CYS A 425 2.28 -19.30 9.27
N PHE A 426 2.55 -18.04 9.59
CA PHE A 426 3.81 -17.61 10.19
C PHE A 426 3.62 -16.35 11.03
N CYS A 427 4.60 -16.04 11.88
CA CYS A 427 4.72 -14.78 12.59
C CYS A 427 6.18 -14.35 12.71
N ALA A 428 6.45 -13.05 12.83
CA ALA A 428 7.75 -12.58 13.28
C ALA A 428 7.99 -13.01 14.74
N THR A 429 9.21 -13.41 15.07
CA THR A 429 9.63 -13.64 16.46
C THR A 429 10.08 -12.31 17.09
N PRO A 430 10.24 -12.22 18.42
CA PRO A 430 10.83 -11.02 19.04
C PRO A 430 12.21 -10.68 18.49
N PHE A 431 12.99 -11.70 18.08
CA PHE A 431 14.27 -11.48 17.42
C PHE A 431 14.11 -10.88 16.02
N GLY A 432 13.15 -11.36 15.23
CA GLY A 432 12.83 -10.81 13.93
C GLY A 432 12.29 -9.38 14.00
N GLN A 433 11.42 -9.08 14.96
CA GLN A 433 10.92 -7.73 15.24
C GLN A 433 12.08 -6.76 15.51
N ASN A 434 13.04 -7.14 16.35
CA ASN A 434 14.21 -6.30 16.63
C ASN A 434 15.13 -6.10 15.40
N LEU A 435 15.19 -7.08 14.49
CA LEU A 435 16.06 -7.02 13.32
C LEU A 435 15.47 -6.19 12.17
N PHE A 436 14.14 -6.12 12.07
CA PHE A 436 13.42 -5.48 10.95
C PHE A 436 12.53 -4.29 11.35
N GLY A 437 12.29 -4.06 12.65
CA GLY A 437 11.40 -3.02 13.17
C GLY A 437 12.07 -1.66 13.39
N SER A 438 13.32 -1.48 12.96
CA SER A 438 14.10 -0.25 13.07
C SER A 438 13.93 0.69 11.89
#